data_AF-A0A933MW37-F1
#
_entry.id   AF-A0A933MW37-F1
#
_cell.length_a   1.000
_cell.length_b   1.000
_cell.length_c   1.000
_cell.angle_alpha   90.00
_cell.angle_beta   90.00
_cell.angle_gamma   90.00
#
_symmetry.space_group_name_H-M   'P 1'
#
loop_
_entity.id
_entity.type
_entity.pdbx_description
1 polymer ?
#
loop_
_entity_poly.entity_id
_entity_poly.type
_entity_poly.pdbx_seq_one_letter_code
_entity_poly.pdbx_strand_id
1 'polypeptide(L)' 'MLIARVVGDVVATIKDDKIVGRKLLIVREVTTENEIVGKP' A
#
# COMPACT_ATOMS: atom_id res chain seq x y z
N MET A 1 -13.82 2.63 3.95
CA MET A 1 -12.89 1.50 3.70
C MET A 1 -12.92 1.22 2.20
N LEU A 2 -11.77 1.01 1.57
CA LEU A 2 -11.65 0.76 0.13
C LEU A 2 -11.16 -0.68 -0.10
N ILE A 3 -11.49 -1.29 -1.24
CA ILE A 3 -10.91 -2.57 -1.68
C ILE A 3 -9.64 -2.22 -2.47
N ALA A 4 -8.52 -2.88 -2.15
CA ALA A 4 -7.26 -2.62 -2.81
C ALA A 4 -6.45 -3.90 -3.02
N ARG A 5 -5.63 -3.92 -4.07
CA ARG A 5 -4.68 -5.00 -4.36
C ARG A 5 -3.27 -4.57 -3.93
N VAL A 6 -2.52 -5.46 -3.28
CA VAL A 6 -1.11 -5.22 -2.96
C VAL A 6 -0.29 -5.26 -4.24
N VAL A 7 0.50 -4.20 -4.48
CA VAL A 7 1.37 -4.07 -5.67
C VAL A 7 2.84 -4.17 -5.29
N GLY A 8 3.19 -3.90 -4.04
CA GLY A 8 4.56 -4.02 -3.54
C GLY A 8 4.69 -3.62 -2.08
N ASP A 9 5.92 -3.53 -1.62
CA ASP A 9 6.30 -3.02 -0.31
C ASP A 9 7.25 -1.82 -0.41
N VAL A 10 7.38 -1.09 0.69
CA VAL A 10 8.28 0.07 0.80
C VAL A 10 9.37 -0.24 1.81
N VAL A 11 10.62 -0.01 1.40
CA VAL A 11 11.78 0.00 2.29
C VAL A 11 12.20 1.44 2.55
N ALA A 12 12.16 1.85 3.81
CA ALA A 12 12.67 3.15 4.27
C ALA A 12 13.71 2.93 5.36
N THR A 13 14.93 3.42 5.18
CA THR A 13 16.02 3.33 6.17
C THR A 13 16.09 4.59 7.04
N ILE A 14 15.72 5.74 6.48
CA ILE A 14 15.53 7.00 7.21
C ILE A 14 14.03 7.25 7.32
N LYS A 15 13.50 7.33 8.55
CA LYS A 15 12.06 7.38 8.84
C LYS A 15 11.79 7.79 10.29
N ASP A 16 10.55 8.17 10.58
CA ASP A 16 10.08 8.43 11.95
C ASP A 16 10.09 7.14 12.79
N ASP A 17 10.47 7.26 14.06
CA ASP A 17 10.57 6.12 14.98
C ASP A 17 9.25 5.36 15.17
N LYS A 18 8.11 6.03 14.99
CA LYS A 18 6.77 5.41 15.09
C LYS A 18 6.53 4.31 14.06
N ILE A 19 7.25 4.34 12.94
CA ILE A 19 7.10 3.36 11.85
C ILE A 19 8.25 2.33 11.80
N VAL A 20 9.14 2.33 12.80
CA VAL A 20 10.14 1.26 12.96
C VAL A 20 9.44 -0.07 13.26
N GLY A 21 9.93 -1.16 12.64
CA GLY A 21 9.34 -2.50 12.76
C GLY A 21 7.98 -2.67 12.07
N ARG A 22 7.49 -1.66 11.34
CA ARG A 22 6.24 -1.73 10.59
C ARG A 22 6.50 -2.08 9.13
N LYS A 23 5.66 -2.95 8.55
CA LYS A 23 5.64 -3.23 7.12
C LYS A 23 4.76 -2.22 6.41
N LEU A 24 5.32 -1.50 5.45
CA LEU A 24 4.61 -0.54 4.61
C LEU A 24 4.31 -1.20 3.27
N LEU A 25 3.04 -1.16 2.85
CA LEU A 25 2.57 -1.77 1.60
C LEU A 25 2.16 -0.69 0.61
N ILE A 26 2.53 -0.88 -0.65
CA ILE A 26 1.93 -0.16 -1.78
C ILE A 26 0.70 -0.94 -2.18
N VAL A 27 -0.46 -0.28 -2.09
CA VAL A 27 -1.75 -0.84 -2.48
C VAL A 27 -2.38 0.04 -3.55
N ARG A 28 -3.07 -0.59 -4.50
CA ARG A 28 -3.82 0.12 -5.54
C ARG A 28 -5.29 -0.21 -5.42
N GLU A 29 -6.13 0.82 -5.43
CA GLU A 29 -7.58 0.66 -5.33
C GLU A 29 -8.12 -0.22 -6.47
N VAL A 30 -9.10 -1.06 -6.14
CA VAL A 30 -9.77 -1.93 -7.10
C VAL A 30 -11.28 -1.96 -6.87
N THR A 31 -12.02 -2.30 -7.92
CA THR A 31 -13.45 -2.59 -7.84
C THR A 31 -13.72 -3.94 -7.17
N THR A 32 -15.00 -4.27 -6.96
CA THR A 32 -15.45 -5.59 -6.49
C THR A 32 -15.10 -6.73 -7.43
N GLU A 33 -14.90 -6.42 -8.71
CA GLU A 33 -14.48 -7.34 -9.78
C GLU A 33 -12.96 -7.39 -9.93
N ASN A 34 -12.23 -6.75 -9.01
CA ASN A 34 -10.77 -6.68 -8.97
C ASN A 34 -10.16 -5.92 -10.17
N GLU A 35 -10.90 -4.98 -10.75
CA GLU A 35 -10.40 -4.08 -11.78
C GLU A 35 -9.67 -2.89 -11.15
N ILE A 36 -8.57 -2.46 -11.75
CA ILE A 36 -7.69 -1.44 -11.18
C ILE A 36 -8.25 -0.03 -11.41
N VAL A 37 -8.37 0.75 -10.34
CA VAL A 37 -8.88 2.13 -10.39
C VAL A 37 -7.84 3.10 -9.83
N GLY A 38 -7.79 4.32 -10.38
CA GLY A 38 -6.97 5.40 -9.85
C GLY A 38 -5.46 5.33 -10.17
N LYS A 39 -4.73 6.30 -9.62
CA LYS A 39 -3.26 6.40 -9.66
C LYS A 39 -2.67 5.66 -8.44
N PRO A 40 -1.47 5.07 -8.57
CA PRO A 40 -0.77 4.46 -7.43
C PRO A 40 -0.43 5.48 -6.34
#